data_AF-A0A016T1E2-F1
#
_entry.id   AF-A0A016T1E2-F1
#
_cell.length_a   1.000
_cell.length_b   1.000
_cell.length_c   1.000
_cell.angle_alpha   90.00
_cell.angle_beta   90.00
_cell.angle_gamma   90.00
#
_symmetry.space_group_name_H-M   'P 1'
#
loop_
_entity.id
_entity.type
_entity.pdbx_description
1 polymer ?
#
loop_
_entity_poly.entity_id
_entity_poly.type
_entity_poly.pdbx_seq_one_letter_code
_entity_poly.pdbx_strand_id
1 'polypeptide(L)'
;MLFALIMLCSLATVTNASCGAPATWRNCQCPEDMAQGIFQLVTRFMGPPVIEKILLIAVDDICAGKTPSQIKTDLIMSAPTQLPTSQTVSLLGMRNDLGKCLKPFGSSEQQLIDKLSGPLIELLNGPYKELKAVAESEKKSGKSCKDARAAILKAGCKMVRTEMIVSLFKVCKTKMSADEWRCAKMSTPNLILWDKYD
;
A
#
# COMPACT_ATOMS: atom_id res chain seq x y z
N MET A 1 -2.46 -1.06 10.61
CA MET A 1 -2.57 -2.17 9.63
C MET A 1 -3.47 -1.83 8.43
N LEU A 2 -4.48 -0.95 8.57
CA LEU A 2 -5.16 -0.33 7.42
C LEU A 2 -4.16 0.29 6.41
N PHE A 3 -3.12 0.95 6.93
CA PHE A 3 -1.98 1.44 6.16
C PHE A 3 -1.21 0.33 5.41
N ALA A 4 -1.07 -0.88 5.97
CA ALA A 4 -0.37 -1.98 5.31
C ALA A 4 -1.19 -2.53 4.13
N LEU A 5 -2.52 -2.64 4.29
CA LEU A 5 -3.45 -2.90 3.19
C LEU A 5 -3.35 -1.81 2.13
N ILE A 6 -3.36 -0.53 2.52
CA ILE A 6 -3.25 0.59 1.59
C ILE A 6 -1.85 0.65 0.93
N MET A 7 -0.77 0.23 1.59
CA MET A 7 0.56 0.08 0.96
C MET A 7 0.62 -1.10 -0.02
N LEU A 8 -0.10 -2.19 0.26
CA LEU A 8 -0.40 -3.26 -0.68
C LEU A 8 -1.15 -2.71 -1.92
N CYS A 9 -2.02 -1.72 -1.69
CA CYS A 9 -2.74 -0.96 -2.73
C CYS A 9 -1.85 0.03 -3.50
N SER A 10 -0.73 0.47 -2.92
CA SER A 10 0.21 1.42 -3.54
C SER A 10 1.37 0.76 -4.29
N LEU A 11 1.36 -0.57 -4.50
CA LEU A 11 2.44 -1.36 -5.12
C LEU A 11 2.68 -1.13 -6.62
N ALA A 12 2.40 0.07 -7.09
CA ALA A 12 2.77 0.56 -8.41
C ALA A 12 2.58 2.09 -8.48
N THR A 13 3.08 2.72 -9.56
CA THR A 13 2.78 4.09 -10.04
C THR A 13 3.83 4.56 -11.07
N VAL A 14 3.59 4.56 -12.39
CA VAL A 14 3.59 5.73 -13.33
C VAL A 14 3.16 5.38 -14.77
N THR A 15 2.55 6.39 -15.42
CA THR A 15 2.85 6.85 -16.79
C THR A 15 2.81 8.39 -16.77
N ASN A 16 3.78 9.19 -17.27
CA ASN A 16 4.97 8.93 -18.11
C ASN A 16 6.04 10.04 -17.97
N ALA A 17 7.23 9.82 -18.55
CA ALA A 17 8.25 10.81 -18.97
C ALA A 17 8.86 11.77 -17.91
N SER A 18 10.08 11.41 -17.47
CA SER A 18 11.16 12.28 -16.94
C SER A 18 10.80 13.34 -15.89
N CYS A 19 11.21 13.09 -14.64
CA CYS A 19 11.22 14.05 -13.54
C CYS A 19 12.22 15.21 -13.76
N GLY A 20 11.88 16.15 -14.64
CA GLY A 20 12.36 17.52 -14.54
C GLY A 20 11.67 18.24 -13.38
N ALA A 21 12.41 19.02 -12.60
CA ALA A 21 11.83 19.83 -11.54
C ALA A 21 10.87 20.90 -12.12
N PRO A 22 9.72 21.20 -11.48
CA PRO A 22 9.24 20.66 -10.22
C PRO A 22 8.51 19.30 -10.37
N ALA A 23 8.86 18.33 -9.53
CA ALA A 23 8.36 16.96 -9.59
C ALA A 23 6.89 16.84 -9.15
N THR A 24 5.98 17.14 -10.08
CA THR A 24 4.55 16.82 -9.96
C THR A 24 4.31 15.39 -10.43
N TRP A 25 3.38 14.70 -9.75
CA TRP A 25 3.12 13.27 -9.90
C TRP A 25 2.92 12.74 -11.35
N ARG A 26 2.54 13.60 -12.29
CA ARG A 26 2.26 13.20 -13.68
C ARG A 26 3.51 12.82 -14.50
N ASN A 27 4.71 13.15 -14.02
CA ASN A 27 5.95 13.18 -14.84
C ASN A 27 7.04 12.18 -14.40
N CYS A 28 6.68 11.15 -13.64
CA CYS A 28 7.64 10.28 -12.96
C CYS A 28 8.24 9.15 -13.84
N GLN A 29 9.40 8.61 -13.46
CA GLN A 29 10.06 7.45 -14.09
C GLN A 29 9.94 6.17 -13.24
N CYS A 30 9.49 5.07 -13.87
CA CYS A 30 9.50 3.74 -13.28
C CYS A 30 10.91 3.11 -13.30
N PRO A 31 11.42 2.52 -12.19
CA PRO A 31 10.76 2.31 -10.91
C PRO A 31 11.08 3.34 -9.81
N GLU A 32 12.04 4.25 -10.04
CA GLU A 32 12.68 5.10 -9.02
C GLU A 32 11.68 6.02 -8.27
N ASP A 33 10.66 6.51 -8.98
CA ASP A 33 9.67 7.43 -8.41
C ASP A 33 8.45 6.74 -7.77
N MET A 34 8.37 5.41 -7.79
CA MET A 34 7.21 4.66 -7.27
C MET A 34 6.94 5.00 -5.80
N ALA A 35 7.97 5.04 -4.96
CA ALA A 35 7.83 5.42 -3.55
C ALA A 35 7.39 6.88 -3.36
N GLN A 36 7.78 7.77 -4.28
CA GLN A 36 7.36 9.18 -4.31
C GLN A 36 5.88 9.33 -4.70
N GLY A 37 5.36 8.47 -5.58
CA GLY A 37 3.93 8.47 -5.94
C GLY A 37 3.02 8.08 -4.79
N ILE A 38 3.44 7.10 -4.01
CA ILE A 38 2.76 6.68 -2.78
C ILE A 38 2.79 7.81 -1.75
N PHE A 39 3.94 8.49 -1.61
CA PHE A 39 4.04 9.67 -0.75
C PHE A 39 3.10 10.81 -1.20
N GLN A 40 3.01 11.06 -2.50
CA GLN A 40 2.19 12.17 -3.02
C GLN A 40 0.69 11.86 -3.09
N LEU A 41 0.30 10.61 -3.35
CA LEU A 41 -1.11 10.20 -3.48
C LEU A 41 -1.70 9.68 -2.17
N VAL A 42 -0.97 8.83 -1.46
CA VAL A 42 -1.52 8.01 -0.37
C VAL A 42 -1.22 8.59 1.00
N THR A 43 0.03 8.97 1.27
CA THR A 43 0.47 9.25 2.64
C THR A 43 1.61 10.27 2.73
N ARG A 44 1.48 11.25 3.64
CA ARG A 44 2.63 12.10 4.04
C ARG A 44 3.25 11.66 5.36
N PHE A 45 2.80 10.54 5.93
CA PHE A 45 3.23 10.08 7.25
C PHE A 45 4.70 9.67 7.30
N MET A 46 5.19 9.09 6.19
CA MET A 46 6.53 8.56 6.05
C MET A 46 7.10 8.90 4.68
N GLY A 47 8.40 9.19 4.61
CA GLY A 47 9.05 9.56 3.36
C GLY A 47 9.29 8.38 2.42
N PRO A 48 9.61 8.63 1.13
CA PRO A 48 9.89 7.61 0.12
C PRO A 48 10.86 6.49 0.56
N PRO A 49 11.97 6.74 1.30
CA PRO A 49 12.89 5.67 1.71
C PRO A 49 12.28 4.64 2.68
N VAL A 50 11.25 5.01 3.44
CA VAL A 50 10.50 4.07 4.30
C VAL A 50 9.48 3.30 3.48
N ILE A 51 8.83 3.99 2.54
CA ILE A 51 7.86 3.41 1.61
C ILE A 51 8.54 2.32 0.75
N GLU A 52 9.72 2.61 0.20
CA GLU A 52 10.50 1.65 -0.60
C GLU A 52 10.80 0.36 0.16
N LYS A 53 11.23 0.45 1.44
CA LYS A 53 11.45 -0.73 2.28
C LYS A 53 10.18 -1.56 2.45
N ILE A 54 9.02 -0.92 2.56
CA ILE A 54 7.73 -1.61 2.68
C ILE A 54 7.31 -2.25 1.35
N LEU A 55 7.59 -1.61 0.21
CA LEU A 55 7.36 -2.21 -1.12
C LEU A 55 8.22 -3.45 -1.34
N LEU A 56 9.48 -3.43 -0.90
CA LEU A 56 10.40 -4.56 -1.05
C LEU A 56 9.92 -5.82 -0.33
N ILE A 57 9.22 -5.71 0.80
CA ILE A 57 8.60 -6.84 1.51
C ILE A 57 7.65 -7.59 0.56
N ALA A 58 6.72 -6.86 -0.06
CA ALA A 58 5.75 -7.46 -0.97
C ALA A 58 6.37 -7.97 -2.27
N VAL A 59 7.40 -7.30 -2.79
CA VAL A 59 8.14 -7.75 -3.98
C VAL A 59 8.88 -9.07 -3.71
N ASP A 60 9.55 -9.18 -2.56
CA ASP A 60 10.20 -10.41 -2.11
C ASP A 60 9.18 -11.53 -1.91
N ASP A 61 8.03 -11.22 -1.29
CA ASP A 61 6.95 -12.19 -1.05
C ASP A 61 6.31 -12.70 -2.35
N ILE A 62 6.05 -11.81 -3.32
CA ILE A 62 5.59 -12.19 -4.66
C ILE A 62 6.62 -13.10 -5.34
N CYS A 63 7.91 -12.78 -5.23
CA CYS A 63 8.98 -13.59 -5.81
C CYS A 63 9.19 -14.94 -5.11
N ALA A 64 8.94 -15.00 -3.79
CA ALA A 64 8.85 -16.22 -3.02
C ALA A 64 7.59 -17.04 -3.36
N GLY A 65 6.65 -16.49 -4.14
CA GLY A 65 5.42 -17.15 -4.57
C GLY A 65 4.29 -17.12 -3.53
N LYS A 66 4.40 -16.29 -2.50
CA LYS A 66 3.38 -16.14 -1.45
C LYS A 66 2.07 -15.62 -2.04
N THR A 67 0.96 -16.09 -1.47
CA THR A 67 -0.39 -15.65 -1.84
C THR A 67 -0.68 -14.21 -1.38
N PRO A 68 -1.67 -13.50 -1.97
CA PRO A 68 -2.06 -12.17 -1.52
C PRO A 68 -2.43 -12.08 -0.03
N SER A 69 -3.00 -13.15 0.54
CA SER A 69 -3.33 -13.22 1.98
C SER A 69 -2.09 -13.35 2.88
N GLN A 70 -1.05 -14.03 2.40
CA GLN A 70 0.24 -14.10 3.09
C GLN A 70 0.97 -12.75 3.00
N ILE A 71 1.10 -12.17 1.80
CA ILE A 71 1.66 -10.82 1.58
C ILE A 71 0.97 -9.77 2.48
N LYS A 72 -0.36 -9.85 2.61
CA LYS A 72 -1.14 -9.00 3.54
C LYS A 72 -0.66 -9.15 4.98
N THR A 73 -0.55 -10.39 5.47
CA THR A 73 -0.09 -10.69 6.84
C THR A 73 1.34 -10.24 7.07
N ASP A 74 2.23 -10.49 6.11
CA ASP A 74 3.64 -10.12 6.18
C ASP A 74 3.83 -8.59 6.22
N LEU A 75 3.09 -7.82 5.40
CA LEU A 75 3.07 -6.36 5.46
C LEU A 75 2.44 -5.83 6.75
N ILE A 76 1.39 -6.48 7.26
CA ILE A 76 0.75 -6.15 8.54
C ILE A 76 1.75 -6.21 9.71
N MET A 77 2.60 -7.24 9.72
CA MET A 77 3.59 -7.48 10.77
C MET A 77 4.87 -6.66 10.56
N SER A 78 5.33 -6.53 9.31
CA SER A 78 6.67 -6.05 8.98
C SER A 78 6.73 -4.58 8.57
N ALA A 79 5.65 -3.99 8.05
CA ALA A 79 5.66 -2.55 7.71
C ALA A 79 5.87 -1.63 8.94
N PRO A 80 5.30 -1.91 10.14
CA PRO A 80 5.56 -1.11 11.33
C PRO A 80 7.03 -1.12 11.79
N THR A 81 7.80 -2.17 11.49
CA THR A 81 9.21 -2.28 11.89
C THR A 81 10.15 -1.46 11.01
N GLN A 82 9.68 -0.96 9.87
CA GLN A 82 10.44 -0.06 8.99
C GLN A 82 10.36 1.41 9.42
N LEU A 83 9.50 1.74 10.39
CA LEU A 83 9.25 3.11 10.83
C LEU A 83 10.32 3.60 11.83
N PRO A 84 10.77 4.86 11.72
CA PRO A 84 11.47 5.56 12.79
C PRO A 84 10.62 5.59 14.08
N THR A 85 11.26 5.55 15.24
CA THR A 85 10.60 5.49 16.56
C THR A 85 9.49 6.53 16.76
N SER A 86 9.69 7.76 16.28
CA SER A 86 8.68 8.82 16.35
C SER A 86 7.41 8.48 15.55
N GLN A 87 7.55 7.95 14.34
CA GLN A 87 6.43 7.47 13.52
C GLN A 87 5.80 6.21 14.13
N THR A 88 6.57 5.32 14.75
CA THR A 88 6.03 4.15 15.47
C THR A 88 5.12 4.59 16.63
N VAL A 89 5.55 5.55 17.45
CA VAL A 89 4.74 6.11 18.54
C VAL A 89 3.48 6.80 18.01
N SER A 90 3.60 7.62 16.96
CA SER A 90 2.44 8.25 16.32
C SER A 90 1.46 7.23 15.73
N LEU A 91 1.95 6.13 15.14
CA LEU A 91 1.11 5.05 14.62
C LEU A 91 0.36 4.34 15.75
N LEU A 92 1.01 4.06 16.89
CA LEU A 92 0.36 3.48 18.07
C LEU A 92 -0.74 4.40 18.63
N GLY A 93 -0.50 5.72 18.67
CA GLY A 93 -1.53 6.71 19.02
C GLY A 93 -2.75 6.61 18.10
N MET A 94 -2.54 6.70 16.79
CA MET A 94 -3.63 6.59 15.79
C MET A 94 -4.40 5.25 15.88
N ARG A 95 -3.71 4.13 16.16
CA ARG A 95 -4.37 2.83 16.38
C ARG A 95 -5.24 2.82 17.64
N ASN A 96 -4.75 3.40 18.74
CA ASN A 96 -5.51 3.51 19.98
C ASN A 96 -6.75 4.39 19.81
N ASP A 97 -6.63 5.51 19.11
CA ASP A 97 -7.76 6.42 18.88
C ASP A 97 -8.78 5.82 17.90
N LEU A 98 -8.32 5.06 16.89
CA LEU A 98 -9.20 4.28 16.03
C LEU A 98 -9.97 3.22 16.83
N GLY A 99 -9.29 2.47 17.71
CA GLY A 99 -9.92 1.50 18.59
C GLY A 99 -10.96 2.12 19.53
N LYS A 100 -10.65 3.27 20.14
CA LYS A 100 -11.61 4.03 20.96
C LYS A 100 -12.82 4.49 20.15
N CYS A 101 -12.62 4.97 18.93
CA CYS A 101 -13.70 5.45 18.07
C CYS A 101 -14.61 4.31 17.57
N LEU A 102 -14.05 3.14 17.26
CA LEU A 102 -14.82 1.99 16.75
C LEU A 102 -15.59 1.23 17.84
N LYS A 103 -15.11 1.24 19.09
CA LYS A 103 -15.67 0.47 20.21
C LYS A 103 -17.18 0.71 20.45
N PRO A 104 -17.72 1.95 20.42
CA PRO A 104 -19.17 2.20 20.55
C PRO A 104 -20.03 1.55 19.45
N PHE A 105 -19.44 1.23 18.29
CA PHE A 105 -20.12 0.64 17.14
C PHE A 105 -19.94 -0.89 17.05
N GLY A 106 -19.38 -1.53 18.09
CA GLY A 106 -19.11 -2.98 18.09
C GLY A 106 -18.04 -3.43 17.09
N SER A 107 -17.21 -2.49 16.62
CA SER A 107 -16.18 -2.71 15.60
C SER A 107 -14.77 -2.52 16.18
N SER A 108 -13.74 -2.90 15.42
CA SER A 108 -12.33 -2.86 15.83
C SER A 108 -11.41 -2.79 14.61
N GLU A 109 -10.13 -2.41 14.80
CA GLU A 109 -9.15 -2.38 13.70
C GLU A 109 -9.08 -3.73 12.97
N GLN A 110 -9.14 -4.84 13.70
CA GLN A 110 -9.09 -6.19 13.14
C GLN A 110 -10.36 -6.50 12.32
N GLN A 111 -11.55 -6.21 12.83
CA GLN A 111 -12.80 -6.41 12.09
C GLN A 111 -12.84 -5.56 10.80
N LEU A 112 -12.31 -4.33 10.81
CA LEU A 112 -12.15 -3.54 9.59
C LEU A 112 -11.20 -4.22 8.60
N ILE A 113 -10.05 -4.70 9.06
CA ILE A 113 -9.05 -5.38 8.22
C ILE A 113 -9.65 -6.61 7.57
N ASP A 114 -10.37 -7.44 8.31
CA ASP A 114 -10.96 -8.67 7.78
C ASP A 114 -12.09 -8.36 6.78
N LYS A 115 -12.94 -7.37 7.10
CA LYS A 115 -14.01 -6.88 6.21
C LYS A 115 -13.48 -6.31 4.88
N LEU A 116 -12.32 -5.66 4.92
CA LEU A 116 -11.67 -5.06 3.75
C LEU A 116 -10.75 -6.03 2.98
N SER A 117 -10.20 -7.05 3.65
CA SER A 117 -9.18 -7.95 3.09
C SER A 117 -9.63 -8.63 1.80
N GLY A 118 -10.81 -9.26 1.79
CA GLY A 118 -11.33 -9.99 0.63
C GLY A 118 -11.50 -9.08 -0.59
N PRO A 119 -12.33 -8.03 -0.52
CA PRO A 119 -12.56 -7.10 -1.64
C PRO A 119 -11.30 -6.43 -2.18
N LEU A 120 -10.32 -6.11 -1.32
CA LEU A 120 -9.05 -5.55 -1.77
C LEU A 120 -8.16 -6.61 -2.45
N ILE A 121 -8.11 -7.84 -1.93
CA ILE A 121 -7.42 -8.96 -2.59
C ILE A 121 -8.03 -9.26 -3.96
N GLU A 122 -9.36 -9.21 -4.09
CA GLU A 122 -10.06 -9.39 -5.37
C GLU A 122 -9.63 -8.35 -6.41
N LEU A 123 -9.63 -7.05 -6.06
CA LEU A 123 -9.20 -5.98 -6.96
C LEU A 123 -7.71 -6.09 -7.33
N LEU A 124 -6.86 -6.52 -6.40
CA LEU A 124 -5.42 -6.64 -6.58
C LEU A 124 -4.98 -7.96 -7.24
N ASN A 125 -5.88 -8.94 -7.42
CA ASN A 125 -5.55 -10.27 -7.95
C ASN A 125 -5.01 -10.24 -9.40
N GLY A 126 -5.51 -9.32 -10.23
CA GLY A 126 -4.99 -9.09 -11.60
C GLY A 126 -3.53 -8.62 -11.57
N PRO A 127 -3.25 -7.44 -11.00
CA PRO A 127 -1.88 -6.94 -10.81
C PRO A 127 -0.93 -7.94 -10.13
N TYR A 128 -1.39 -8.65 -9.09
CA TYR A 128 -0.60 -9.69 -8.43
C TYR A 128 -0.20 -10.83 -9.38
N LYS A 129 -1.11 -11.31 -10.24
CA LYS A 129 -0.80 -12.37 -11.22
C LYS A 129 0.23 -11.91 -12.25
N GLU A 130 0.12 -10.68 -12.75
CA GLU A 130 1.10 -10.10 -13.68
C GLU A 130 2.48 -9.95 -13.02
N LEU A 131 2.53 -9.44 -11.79
CA LEU A 131 3.77 -9.32 -11.01
C LEU A 131 4.41 -10.68 -10.73
N LYS A 132 3.59 -11.68 -10.38
CA LYS A 132 4.05 -13.06 -10.17
C LYS A 132 4.60 -13.67 -11.47
N ALA A 133 3.96 -13.45 -12.62
CA ALA A 133 4.46 -13.92 -13.91
C ALA A 133 5.82 -13.30 -14.26
N VAL A 134 6.04 -12.00 -13.96
CA VAL A 134 7.35 -11.35 -14.09
C VAL A 134 8.38 -11.98 -13.17
N ALA A 135 8.05 -12.18 -11.89
CA ALA A 135 8.97 -12.82 -10.94
C ALA A 135 9.35 -14.26 -11.34
N GLU A 136 8.38 -15.05 -11.85
CA GLU A 136 8.62 -16.38 -12.39
C GLU A 136 9.50 -16.36 -13.65
N SER A 137 9.33 -15.36 -14.52
CA SER A 137 10.17 -15.18 -15.71
C SER A 137 11.61 -14.87 -15.33
N GLU A 138 11.84 -13.94 -14.40
CA GLU A 138 13.18 -13.58 -13.93
C GLU A 138 13.88 -14.77 -13.25
N LYS A 139 13.15 -15.55 -12.44
CA LYS A 139 13.66 -16.78 -11.82
C LYS A 139 13.98 -17.88 -12.83
N LYS A 140 13.18 -18.03 -13.90
CA LYS A 140 13.49 -18.93 -15.03
C LYS A 140 14.76 -18.50 -15.78
N SER A 141 15.08 -17.21 -15.78
CA SER A 141 16.36 -16.66 -16.26
C SER A 141 17.52 -16.79 -15.26
N GLY A 142 17.37 -17.56 -14.17
CA GLY A 142 18.41 -17.85 -13.20
C GLY A 142 18.65 -16.76 -12.14
N LYS A 143 17.86 -15.68 -12.11
CA LYS A 143 18.04 -14.58 -11.16
C LYS A 143 17.50 -14.92 -9.77
N SER A 144 18.17 -14.43 -8.74
CA SER A 144 17.62 -14.48 -7.38
C SER A 144 16.46 -13.49 -7.22
N CYS A 145 15.66 -13.63 -6.17
CA CYS A 145 14.60 -12.64 -5.89
C CYS A 145 15.15 -11.24 -5.66
N LYS A 146 16.35 -11.10 -5.08
CA LYS A 146 17.01 -9.81 -4.91
C LYS A 146 17.30 -9.13 -6.25
N ASP A 147 17.71 -9.90 -7.25
CA ASP A 147 18.05 -9.37 -8.59
C ASP A 147 16.79 -9.13 -9.45
N ALA A 148 15.73 -9.91 -9.21
CA ALA A 148 14.42 -9.73 -9.85
C ALA A 148 13.65 -8.49 -9.35
N ARG A 149 13.97 -7.95 -8.16
CA ARG A 149 13.29 -6.78 -7.55
C ARG A 149 13.07 -5.63 -8.52
N ALA A 150 14.10 -5.22 -9.26
CA ALA A 150 14.01 -4.10 -10.18
C ALA A 150 13.01 -4.34 -11.32
N ALA A 151 12.94 -5.57 -11.84
CA ALA A 151 11.98 -5.95 -12.88
C ALA A 151 10.54 -6.01 -12.33
N ILE A 152 10.36 -6.58 -11.14
CA ILE A 152 9.05 -6.67 -10.48
C ILE A 152 8.54 -5.27 -10.10
N LEU A 153 9.38 -4.41 -9.52
CA LEU A 153 9.05 -3.00 -9.25
C LEU A 153 8.70 -2.25 -10.54
N LYS A 154 9.49 -2.40 -11.62
CA LYS A 154 9.24 -1.76 -12.92
C LYS A 154 7.96 -2.25 -13.59
N ALA A 155 7.63 -3.53 -13.46
CA ALA A 155 6.38 -4.10 -13.94
C ALA A 155 5.20 -3.57 -13.13
N GLY A 156 5.32 -3.69 -11.80
CA GLY A 156 4.36 -3.18 -10.82
C GLY A 156 4.03 -1.75 -11.16
N CYS A 157 5.02 -0.88 -11.08
CA CYS A 157 4.97 0.54 -11.41
C CYS A 157 3.94 0.94 -12.50
N LYS A 158 3.83 0.23 -13.63
CA LYS A 158 2.86 0.51 -14.71
C LYS A 158 1.37 0.34 -14.36
N MET A 159 1.05 -0.41 -13.30
CA MET A 159 -0.29 -0.96 -13.00
C MET A 159 -1.17 -0.01 -12.16
N VAL A 160 -0.65 0.56 -11.07
CA VAL A 160 -1.38 1.56 -10.29
C VAL A 160 -1.31 2.89 -11.00
N ARG A 161 -2.48 3.50 -11.02
CA ARG A 161 -2.75 4.85 -11.47
C ARG A 161 -3.64 5.51 -10.43
N THR A 162 -3.87 6.81 -10.52
CA THR A 162 -4.75 7.51 -9.56
C THR A 162 -6.13 6.84 -9.49
N GLU A 163 -6.64 6.36 -10.62
CA GLU A 163 -7.91 5.64 -10.76
C GLU A 163 -7.94 4.32 -9.99
N MET A 164 -6.80 3.61 -9.92
CA MET A 164 -6.68 2.37 -9.14
C MET A 164 -6.70 2.68 -7.64
N ILE A 165 -6.00 3.71 -7.18
CA ILE A 165 -6.02 4.11 -5.75
C ILE A 165 -7.41 4.62 -5.36
N VAL A 166 -8.05 5.44 -6.19
CA VAL A 166 -9.45 5.87 -5.99
C VAL A 166 -10.41 4.68 -5.94
N SER A 167 -10.23 3.67 -6.80
CA SER A 167 -11.03 2.45 -6.78
C SER A 167 -10.87 1.66 -5.47
N LEU A 168 -9.65 1.60 -4.93
CA LEU A 168 -9.35 0.93 -3.66
C LEU A 168 -9.99 1.66 -2.47
N PHE A 169 -9.92 3.00 -2.42
CA PHE A 169 -10.64 3.78 -1.40
C PHE A 169 -12.16 3.70 -1.56
N LYS A 170 -12.69 3.65 -2.79
CA LYS A 170 -14.13 3.42 -3.06
C LYS A 170 -14.58 2.04 -2.56
N VAL A 171 -13.80 0.99 -2.79
CA VAL A 171 -14.04 -0.34 -2.20
C VAL A 171 -14.05 -0.27 -0.67
N CYS A 172 -13.09 0.42 -0.05
CA CYS A 172 -13.09 0.61 1.41
C CYS A 172 -14.35 1.33 1.92
N LYS A 173 -14.69 2.48 1.31
CA LYS A 173 -15.84 3.32 1.66
C LYS A 173 -17.18 2.58 1.52
N THR A 174 -17.30 1.68 0.52
CA THR A 174 -18.52 0.89 0.28
C THR A 174 -18.65 -0.35 1.17
N LYS A 175 -17.56 -0.81 1.80
CA LYS A 175 -17.57 -1.99 2.68
C LYS A 175 -17.65 -1.63 4.17
N MET A 176 -17.24 -0.42 4.53
CA MET A 176 -17.33 0.11 5.89
C MET A 176 -18.69 0.79 6.13
N SER A 177 -19.16 0.83 7.37
CA SER A 177 -20.28 1.71 7.73
C SER A 177 -19.85 3.19 7.70
N ALA A 178 -20.81 4.11 7.67
CA ALA A 178 -20.52 5.54 7.72
C ALA A 178 -19.75 5.93 9.00
N ASP A 179 -20.09 5.35 10.16
CA ASP A 179 -19.38 5.57 11.42
C ASP A 179 -17.98 4.97 11.42
N GLU A 180 -17.80 3.75 10.87
CA GLU A 180 -16.48 3.13 10.70
C GLU A 180 -15.57 3.97 9.80
N TRP A 181 -16.11 4.49 8.68
CA TRP A 181 -15.40 5.37 7.76
C TRP A 181 -15.01 6.69 8.43
N ARG A 182 -15.94 7.32 9.16
CA ARG A 182 -15.68 8.53 9.96
C ARG A 182 -14.57 8.29 10.98
N CYS A 183 -14.59 7.16 11.69
CA CYS A 183 -13.55 6.80 12.64
C CYS A 183 -12.18 6.62 11.99
N ALA A 184 -12.10 5.91 10.85
CA ALA A 184 -10.84 5.77 10.12
C ALA A 184 -10.26 7.13 9.71
N LYS A 185 -11.10 8.05 9.20
CA LYS A 185 -10.68 9.42 8.85
C LYS A 185 -10.18 10.22 10.05
N MET A 186 -10.99 10.33 11.10
CA MET A 186 -10.67 11.18 12.26
C MET A 186 -9.48 10.66 13.07
N SER A 187 -9.30 9.34 13.16
CA SER A 187 -8.23 8.73 13.96
C SER A 187 -6.93 8.50 13.20
N THR A 188 -6.92 8.67 11.86
CA THR A 188 -5.70 8.49 11.05
C THR A 188 -5.39 9.67 10.09
N PRO A 189 -5.59 10.94 10.49
CA PRO A 189 -5.58 12.09 9.58
C PRO A 189 -4.22 12.35 8.91
N ASN A 190 -3.13 11.96 9.59
CA ASN A 190 -1.77 12.11 9.06
C ASN A 190 -1.27 10.84 8.34
N LEU A 191 -1.97 9.70 8.49
CA LEU A 191 -1.57 8.41 7.94
C LEU A 191 -1.96 8.27 6.46
N ILE A 192 -3.08 8.87 6.07
CA ILE A 192 -3.71 8.78 4.75
C ILE A 192 -4.15 10.20 4.34
N LEU A 193 -3.95 10.55 3.06
CA LEU A 193 -4.44 11.78 2.45
C LEU A 193 -5.94 11.68 2.15
N TRP A 194 -6.75 11.67 3.21
CA TRP A 194 -8.21 11.44 3.15
C TRP A 194 -8.95 12.49 2.32
N ASP A 195 -8.41 13.70 2.19
CA ASP A 195 -8.89 14.82 1.37
C ASP A 195 -8.99 14.48 -0.13
N LYS A 196 -8.25 13.46 -0.58
CA LYS A 196 -8.21 13.04 -1.99
C LYS A 196 -9.25 11.98 -2.37
N TYR A 197 -9.99 11.44 -1.39
CA TYR A 197 -10.77 10.20 -1.54
C TYR A 197 -12.19 10.28 -0.95
N ASP A 198 -12.70 11.49 -0.74
CA ASP A 198 -14.11 11.74 -0.36
C ASP A 198 -15.07 11.72 -1.56
#